data_AF-A0A817GBY8-F1
#
_entry.id   AF-A0A817GBY8-F1
#
_cell.length_a   1.000
_cell.length_b   1.000
_cell.length_c   1.000
_cell.angle_alpha   90.00
_cell.angle_beta   90.00
_cell.angle_gamma   90.00
#
_symmetry.space_group_name_H-M   'P 1'
#
loop_
_entity.id
_entity.type
_entity.pdbx_description
1 polymer ?
#
loop_
_entity_poly.entity_id
_entity_poly.type
_entity_poly.pdbx_seq_one_letter_code
_entity_poly.pdbx_strand_id
1 'polypeptide(L)'
;MQIDNHNTTHQILDLEDLTFSQGSHFMSNKTCQLPNGSFRLQKKGYEEIHIPSLKPSRPNAEEILYPISNLPKYAQPAFEGYKELNRIQSHMVKTTLETDENILLCAQK
;
A
#
# COMPACT_ATOMS: atom_id res chain seq x y z
N MET A 1 -26.23 -50.50 12.79
CA MET A 1 -25.33 -49.69 11.95
C MET A 1 -24.54 -48.81 12.90
N GLN A 2 -23.28 -49.19 13.17
CA GLN A 2 -22.31 -48.31 13.82
C GLN A 2 -22.15 -47.07 12.93
N ILE A 3 -22.31 -45.88 13.51
CA ILE A 3 -21.86 -44.64 12.88
C ILE A 3 -20.42 -44.46 13.36
N ASP A 4 -19.48 -44.60 12.44
CA ASP A 4 -18.05 -44.47 12.70
C ASP A 4 -17.75 -43.06 13.20
N ASN A 5 -17.51 -42.96 14.51
CA ASN A 5 -17.17 -41.72 15.20
C ASN A 5 -15.70 -41.41 14.87
N HIS A 6 -15.47 -40.76 13.73
CA HIS A 6 -14.15 -40.22 13.40
C HIS A 6 -13.82 -39.12 14.42
N ASN A 7 -13.00 -39.49 15.40
CA ASN A 7 -12.45 -38.62 16.44
C ASN A 7 -11.69 -37.45 15.78
N THR A 8 -12.37 -36.32 15.60
CA THR A 8 -11.71 -35.04 15.37
C THR A 8 -11.80 -34.31 16.70
N THR A 9 -10.70 -34.32 17.47
CA THR A 9 -10.62 -33.59 18.75
C THR A 9 -10.58 -32.09 18.44
N HIS A 10 -11.76 -31.48 18.30
CA HIS A 10 -11.86 -30.04 18.09
C HIS A 10 -11.43 -29.31 19.37
N GLN A 11 -10.41 -28.46 19.25
CA GLN A 11 -10.01 -27.57 20.34
C GLN A 11 -11.02 -26.43 20.43
N ILE A 12 -11.57 -26.21 21.63
CA ILE A 12 -12.39 -25.03 21.93
C ILE A 12 -11.42 -23.85 22.06
N LEU A 13 -11.62 -22.82 21.25
CA LEU A 13 -10.85 -21.59 21.28
C LEU A 13 -11.71 -20.47 21.88
N ASP A 14 -11.10 -19.65 22.71
CA ASP A 14 -11.68 -18.38 23.12
C ASP A 14 -11.37 -17.34 22.04
N LEU A 15 -12.41 -16.94 21.31
CA LEU A 15 -12.26 -15.97 20.22
C LEU A 15 -12.07 -14.55 20.76
N GLU A 16 -12.50 -14.25 21.99
CA GLU A 16 -12.35 -12.92 22.59
C GLU A 16 -10.88 -12.64 22.91
N ASP A 17 -10.17 -13.62 23.47
CA ASP A 17 -8.73 -13.54 23.77
C ASP A 17 -7.86 -13.41 22.52
N LEU A 18 -8.32 -13.94 21.38
CA LEU A 18 -7.62 -13.84 20.10
C LEU A 18 -7.84 -12.50 19.39
N THR A 19 -8.71 -11.63 19.90
CA THR A 19 -8.98 -10.32 19.28
C THR A 19 -7.90 -9.29 19.63
N PHE A 20 -7.61 -8.41 18.67
CA PHE A 20 -6.81 -7.22 18.94
C PHE A 20 -7.69 -6.13 19.56
N SER A 21 -7.68 -6.02 20.89
CA SER A 21 -8.51 -5.04 21.64
C SER A 21 -8.29 -3.58 21.22
N GLN A 22 -7.12 -3.25 20.69
CA GLN A 22 -6.77 -1.89 20.20
C GLN A 22 -7.26 -1.61 18.76
N GLY A 23 -7.81 -2.59 18.05
CA GLY A 23 -8.33 -2.42 16.69
C GLY A 23 -7.30 -1.78 15.74
N SER A 24 -7.64 -0.64 15.13
CA SER A 24 -6.76 0.11 14.22
C SER A 24 -5.52 0.73 14.88
N HIS A 25 -5.51 0.85 16.21
CA HIS A 25 -4.33 1.27 16.97
C HIS A 25 -3.39 0.11 17.32
N PHE A 26 -3.72 -1.12 16.89
CA PHE A 26 -2.85 -2.26 17.09
C PHE A 26 -1.53 -2.07 16.31
N MET A 27 -0.47 -1.79 17.05
CA MET A 27 0.88 -1.66 16.54
C MET A 27 1.58 -3.02 16.61
N SER A 28 1.44 -3.82 15.56
CA SER A 28 2.08 -5.16 15.49
C SER A 28 3.62 -5.08 15.53
N ASN A 29 4.19 -3.96 15.08
CA ASN A 29 5.61 -3.67 15.13
C ASN A 29 6.03 -3.12 16.50
N LYS A 30 6.96 -3.79 17.19
CA LYS A 30 7.50 -3.33 18.48
C LYS A 30 8.47 -2.14 18.36
N THR A 31 8.98 -1.89 17.16
CA THR A 31 9.95 -0.84 16.88
C THR A 31 9.50 -0.01 15.67
N CYS A 32 9.85 1.28 15.69
CA CYS A 32 9.61 2.22 14.60
C CYS A 32 10.96 2.77 14.14
N GLN A 33 11.27 2.61 12.85
CA GLN A 33 12.49 3.16 12.24
C GLN A 33 12.14 4.46 11.54
N LEU A 34 12.87 5.52 11.87
CA LEU A 34 12.68 6.83 11.25
C LEU A 34 13.59 6.99 10.04
N PRO A 35 13.17 7.74 9.00
CA PRO A 35 14.01 8.05 7.86
C PRO A 35 15.33 8.73 8.25
N ASN A 36 16.37 8.54 7.45
CA ASN A 36 17.64 9.23 7.63
C ASN A 36 17.45 10.76 7.65
N GLY A 37 18.13 11.43 8.58
CA GLY A 37 17.99 12.87 8.81
C GLY A 37 16.84 13.26 9.74
N SER A 38 16.07 12.29 10.24
CA SER A 38 15.13 12.54 11.33
C SER A 38 15.89 12.82 12.64
N PHE A 39 15.37 13.72 13.46
CA PHE A 39 15.95 14.04 14.76
C PHE A 39 14.89 14.22 15.84
N ARG A 40 15.32 14.08 17.09
CA ARG A 40 14.48 14.11 18.29
C ARG A 40 14.93 15.22 19.21
N LEU A 41 14.00 16.05 19.68
CA LEU A 41 14.22 17.09 20.68
C LEU A 41 13.40 16.79 21.92
N GLN A 42 14.06 16.58 23.05
CA GLN A 42 13.39 16.45 24.34
C GLN A 42 13.19 17.85 24.96
N LYS A 43 11.94 18.21 25.26
CA LYS A 43 11.57 19.47 25.90
C LYS A 43 10.82 19.18 27.20
N LYS A 44 10.62 20.20 28.03
CA LYS A 44 9.90 20.04 29.29
C LYS A 44 8.43 19.69 29.00
N GLY A 45 8.06 18.44 29.27
CA GLY A 45 6.68 17.94 29.17
C GLY A 45 6.30 17.35 27.80
N TYR A 46 7.19 17.34 26.81
CA TYR A 46 6.92 16.73 25.50
C TYR A 46 8.21 16.43 24.73
N GLU A 47 8.07 15.58 23.71
CA GLU A 47 9.14 15.25 22.77
C GLU A 47 8.71 15.69 21.36
N GLU A 48 9.60 16.33 20.62
CA GLU A 48 9.40 16.62 19.20
C GLU A 48 10.22 15.66 18.35
N ILE A 49 9.56 15.04 17.37
CA ILE A 49 10.20 14.22 16.34
C ILE A 49 10.06 14.97 15.02
N HIS A 50 11.18 15.33 14.43
CA HIS A 50 11.22 16.02 13.13
C HIS A 50 11.60 15.01 12.06
N ILE A 51 10.75 14.85 11.05
CA ILE A 51 10.97 13.94 9.92
C ILE A 51 11.16 14.79 8.66
N PRO A 52 12.30 14.68 7.95
CA PRO A 52 12.53 15.44 6.73
C PRO A 52 11.63 14.96 5.59
N SER A 53 11.32 15.87 4.66
CA SER A 53 10.60 15.52 3.44
C SER A 53 11.37 14.47 2.63
N LEU A 54 10.65 13.44 2.19
CA LEU A 54 11.20 12.41 1.31
C LEU A 54 11.58 13.06 -0.03
N LYS A 55 12.81 12.79 -0.49
CA LYS A 55 13.21 13.18 -1.84
C LYS A 55 12.55 12.20 -2.82
N PRO A 56 11.90 12.68 -3.89
CA PRO A 56 11.33 11.78 -4.89
C PRO A 56 12.44 10.90 -5.47
N SER A 57 12.13 9.62 -5.66
CA SER A 57 13.07 8.69 -6.29
C SER A 57 13.48 9.22 -7.67
N ARG A 58 14.76 9.09 -8.03
CA ARG A 58 15.21 9.52 -9.35
C ARG A 58 14.42 8.73 -10.41
N PRO A 59 13.99 9.37 -11.51
CA PRO A 59 13.43 8.65 -12.64
C PRO A 59 14.46 7.64 -13.12
N ASN A 60 14.02 6.42 -13.43
CA ASN A 60 14.92 5.51 -14.15
C ASN A 60 15.16 6.09 -15.56
N ALA A 61 16.31 5.82 -16.17
CA ALA A 61 16.64 6.38 -17.49
C ALA A 61 15.64 5.94 -18.59
N GLU A 62 14.97 4.81 -18.37
CA GLU A 62 13.95 4.22 -19.27
C GLU A 62 12.52 4.65 -18.92
N GLU A 63 12.32 5.44 -17.87
CA GLU A 63 11.01 5.82 -17.38
C GLU A 63 10.46 7.03 -18.14
N ILE A 64 9.56 6.76 -19.09
CA ILE A 64 8.90 7.76 -19.92
C ILE A 64 7.44 7.87 -19.49
N LEU A 65 6.94 9.11 -19.34
CA LEU A 65 5.53 9.36 -19.08
C LEU A 65 4.70 8.93 -20.28
N TYR A 66 3.62 8.19 -20.03
CA TYR A 66 2.82 7.57 -21.07
C TYR A 66 1.87 8.61 -21.69
N PRO A 67 2.00 8.94 -22.99
CA PRO A 67 1.15 9.93 -23.63
C PRO A 67 -0.30 9.47 -23.69
N ILE A 68 -1.25 10.38 -23.47
CA ILE A 68 -2.68 10.07 -23.60
C ILE A 68 -3.02 9.63 -25.02
N SER A 69 -2.30 10.14 -26.03
CA SER A 69 -2.47 9.73 -27.43
C SER A 69 -2.21 8.24 -27.68
N ASN A 70 -1.42 7.59 -26.81
CA ASN A 70 -1.08 6.18 -26.94
C ASN A 70 -2.11 5.27 -26.27
N LEU A 71 -3.01 5.82 -25.45
CA LEU A 71 -4.08 5.04 -24.83
C LEU A 71 -5.05 4.51 -25.89
N PRO A 72 -5.78 3.41 -25.60
CA PRO A 72 -6.86 2.96 -26.44
C PRO A 72 -7.89 4.07 -26.70
N LYS A 73 -8.37 4.21 -27.94
CA LYS A 73 -9.27 5.30 -28.37
C LYS A 73 -10.50 5.47 -27.47
N TYR A 74 -11.01 4.38 -26.90
CA TYR A 74 -12.17 4.41 -26.01
C TYR A 74 -11.85 5.03 -24.63
N ALA A 75 -10.59 4.97 -24.19
CA ALA A 75 -10.15 5.48 -22.89
C ALA A 75 -9.67 6.93 -22.96
N GLN A 76 -9.21 7.40 -24.13
CA GLN A 76 -8.68 8.76 -24.31
C GLN A 76 -9.64 9.90 -23.84
N PRO A 77 -10.96 9.84 -24.08
CA PRO A 77 -11.88 10.91 -23.67
C PRO A 77 -11.93 11.14 -22.14
N ALA A 78 -11.60 10.12 -21.33
CA ALA A 78 -11.57 10.25 -19.87
C ALA A 78 -10.42 11.13 -19.35
N PHE A 79 -9.44 11.42 -20.21
CA PHE A 79 -8.24 12.21 -19.91
C PHE A 79 -8.20 13.52 -20.70
N GLU A 80 -9.36 14.07 -21.06
CA GLU A 80 -9.44 15.38 -21.74
C GLU A 80 -8.71 16.46 -20.92
N GLY A 81 -7.90 17.28 -21.60
CA GLY A 81 -7.06 18.31 -20.97
C GLY A 81 -5.71 17.83 -20.43
N TYR A 82 -5.46 16.52 -20.41
CA TYR A 82 -4.17 15.95 -20.03
C TYR A 82 -3.34 15.54 -21.25
N LYS A 83 -2.02 15.74 -21.18
CA LYS A 83 -1.07 15.36 -22.25
C LYS A 83 -0.50 13.96 -22.03
N GLU A 84 -0.24 13.62 -20.77
CA GLU A 84 0.42 12.39 -20.36
C GLU A 84 -0.11 11.92 -18.99
N LEU A 85 0.03 10.63 -18.74
CA LEU A 85 -0.24 10.01 -17.44
C LEU A 85 0.85 10.37 -16.43
N ASN A 86 0.53 10.34 -15.14
CA ASN A 86 1.55 10.50 -14.11
C ASN A 86 2.50 9.27 -14.06
N ARG A 87 3.58 9.38 -13.28
CA ARG A 87 4.62 8.33 -13.20
C ARG A 87 4.07 6.94 -12.86
N ILE A 88 3.23 6.84 -11.82
CA ILE A 88 2.66 5.56 -11.37
C ILE A 88 1.68 5.02 -12.41
N GLN A 89 0.81 5.87 -12.95
CA GLN A 89 -0.14 5.49 -14.00
C GLN A 89 0.57 5.00 -15.26
N SER A 90 1.64 5.68 -15.67
CA SER A 90 2.47 5.29 -16.82
C SER A 90 3.10 3.91 -16.64
N HIS A 91 3.55 3.60 -15.43
CA HIS A 91 4.08 2.28 -15.10
C HIS A 91 3.00 1.18 -15.13
N MET A 92 1.80 1.51 -14.65
CA MET A 92 0.72 0.55 -14.49
C MET A 92 -0.11 0.30 -15.74
N VAL A 93 -0.03 1.20 -16.74
CA VAL A 93 -0.95 1.24 -17.90
C VAL A 93 -1.11 -0.13 -18.58
N LYS A 94 0.02 -0.85 -18.76
CA LYS A 94 0.05 -2.16 -19.40
C LYS A 94 -0.79 -3.18 -18.62
N THR A 95 -0.51 -3.33 -17.32
CA THR A 95 -1.24 -4.28 -16.46
C THR A 95 -2.71 -3.89 -16.35
N THR A 96 -3.03 -2.60 -16.26
CA THR A 96 -4.41 -2.13 -16.07
C THR A 96 -5.28 -2.21 -17.32
N LEU A 97 -4.69 -2.21 -18.52
CA LEU A 97 -5.45 -2.15 -19.79
C LEU A 97 -5.25 -3.36 -20.69
N GLU A 98 -4.17 -4.12 -20.54
CA GLU A 98 -3.86 -5.27 -21.39
C GLU A 98 -4.06 -6.63 -20.70
N THR A 99 -4.38 -6.63 -19.39
CA THR A 99 -4.58 -7.86 -18.62
C THR A 99 -5.80 -7.77 -17.72
N ASP A 100 -6.42 -8.92 -17.44
CA ASP A 100 -7.55 -9.07 -16.50
C ASP A 100 -7.10 -9.54 -15.11
N GLU A 101 -5.81 -9.38 -14.79
CA GLU A 101 -5.21 -9.83 -13.54
C GLU A 101 -5.62 -8.95 -12.35
N ASN A 102 -5.63 -9.54 -11.16
CA ASN A 102 -5.88 -8.79 -9.93
C ASN A 102 -4.72 -7.82 -9.63
N ILE A 103 -5.04 -6.60 -9.23
CA ILE A 103 -4.05 -5.54 -8.96
C ILE A 103 -4.07 -5.15 -7.48
N LEU A 104 -2.88 -5.10 -6.88
CA LEU A 104 -2.63 -4.44 -5.60
C LEU A 104 -1.71 -3.24 -5.82
N LEU A 105 -2.23 -2.02 -5.71
CA LEU A 105 -1.46 -0.78 -5.83
C LEU A 105 -1.38 -0.07 -4.47
N CYS A 106 -0.19 -0.04 -3.89
CA CYS A 106 0.12 0.73 -2.68
C CYS A 106 0.89 1.98 -3.08
N ALA A 107 0.21 3.12 -3.13
CA ALA A 107 0.80 4.38 -3.53
C ALA A 107 0.50 5.48 -2.50
N GLN A 108 1.47 6.38 -2.31
CA GLN A 108 1.25 7.63 -1.62
C GLN A 108 0.84 8.69 -2.64
N LYS A 109 -0.12 9.54 -2.25
CA LYS A 109 -0.56 10.68 -3.06
C LYS A 109 0.44 11.81 -3.00
#